data_AF-A0A925MXJ3-F1
#
_entry.id   AF-A0A925MXJ3-F1
#
_cell.length_a   1.000
_cell.length_b   1.000
_cell.length_c   1.000
_cell.angle_alpha   90.00
_cell.angle_beta   90.00
_cell.angle_gamma   90.00
#
_symmetry.space_group_name_H-M   'P 1'
#
loop_
_entity.id
_entity.type
_entity.pdbx_description
1 polymer ?
#
loop_
_entity_poly.entity_id
_entity_poly.type
_entity_poly.pdbx_seq_one_letter_code
_entity_poly.pdbx_strand_id
1 'polypeptide(L)'
;FAMLGAAAMRDAHPGHGVATRLLTEFGESLLALLADARGPGWTWFESVLAYDNCRVPEALLRAGIALGRDDFIAAGLETLDWIIARQTAPSGCFRAVGSDSFGRVHVPPLPFDQQPLEAQATVEACAAAHAATGDPRWLDEAETAYGWFLGANDLGVPLATRQDGGCYDGLTPSGPNLNQGAESILAFQLATAAISKLEMFRTSAFPWGVAAE
;
A
#
# COMPACT_ATOMS: atom_id res chain seq x y z
N PHE A 1 -11.87 0.36 -2.54
CA PHE A 1 -12.02 1.36 -3.62
C PHE A 1 -13.07 2.46 -3.38
N ALA A 2 -14.33 2.16 -3.01
CA ALA A 2 -15.35 3.21 -2.84
C ALA A 2 -14.93 4.34 -1.86
N MET A 3 -14.31 3.99 -0.73
CA MET A 3 -13.74 4.96 0.22
C MET A 3 -12.61 5.79 -0.39
N LEU A 4 -11.69 5.19 -1.14
CA LEU A 4 -10.58 5.91 -1.79
C LEU A 4 -11.11 6.94 -2.79
N GLY A 5 -12.11 6.57 -3.60
CA GLY A 5 -12.79 7.49 -4.50
C GLY A 5 -13.54 8.60 -3.74
N ALA A 6 -14.20 8.28 -2.63
CA ALA A 6 -14.85 9.26 -1.78
C ALA A 6 -13.85 10.24 -1.13
N ALA A 7 -12.69 9.76 -0.69
CA ALA A 7 -11.62 10.61 -0.17
C ALA A 7 -11.13 11.59 -1.24
N ALA A 8 -10.80 11.10 -2.43
CA ALA A 8 -10.38 11.96 -3.55
C ALA A 8 -11.46 12.99 -3.93
N MET A 9 -12.75 12.60 -3.94
CA MET A 9 -13.86 13.51 -4.20
C MET A 9 -13.96 14.62 -3.16
N ARG A 10 -13.70 14.30 -1.89
CA ARG A 10 -13.75 15.26 -0.80
C ARG A 10 -12.54 16.21 -0.83
N ASP A 11 -11.36 15.72 -1.18
CA ASP A 11 -10.17 16.55 -1.36
C ASP A 11 -10.40 17.59 -2.47
N ALA A 12 -11.01 17.18 -3.58
CA ALA A 12 -11.36 18.07 -4.68
C ALA A 12 -12.54 19.00 -4.36
N HIS A 13 -13.51 18.55 -3.56
CA HIS A 13 -14.72 19.28 -3.21
C HIS A 13 -14.98 19.24 -1.69
N PRO A 14 -14.34 20.13 -0.91
CA PRO A 14 -14.57 20.21 0.52
C PRO A 14 -16.07 20.38 0.85
N GLY A 15 -16.61 19.51 1.70
CA GLY A 15 -18.03 19.51 2.07
C GLY A 15 -18.93 18.61 1.21
N HIS A 16 -18.38 17.81 0.30
CA HIS A 16 -19.16 16.85 -0.51
C HIS A 16 -19.89 15.80 0.35
N GLY A 17 -21.16 16.03 0.66
CA GLY A 17 -21.91 15.26 1.66
C GLY A 17 -22.01 13.76 1.41
N VAL A 18 -22.15 13.31 0.14
CA VAL A 18 -22.18 11.87 -0.19
C VAL A 18 -20.84 11.22 0.10
N ALA A 19 -19.73 11.93 -0.17
CA ALA A 19 -18.39 11.38 0.02
C ALA A 19 -18.10 11.24 1.51
N THR A 20 -18.43 12.27 2.30
CA THR A 20 -18.35 12.22 3.77
C THR A 20 -19.14 11.04 4.34
N ARG A 21 -20.38 10.81 3.88
CA ARG A 21 -21.18 9.67 4.36
C ARG A 21 -20.55 8.33 4.01
N LEU A 22 -20.08 8.13 2.77
CA LEU A 22 -19.42 6.89 2.36
C LEU A 22 -18.15 6.61 3.17
N LEU A 23 -17.35 7.65 3.46
CA LEU A 23 -16.15 7.51 4.30
C LEU A 23 -16.52 7.10 5.73
N THR A 24 -17.56 7.70 6.30
CA THR A 24 -18.02 7.35 7.65
C THR A 24 -18.56 5.93 7.69
N GLU A 25 -19.56 5.61 6.87
CA GLU A 25 -20.27 4.32 6.91
C GLU A 25 -19.34 3.12 6.63
N PHE A 26 -18.50 3.22 5.59
CA PHE A 26 -17.57 2.13 5.28
C PHE A 26 -16.37 2.11 6.22
N GLY A 27 -15.93 3.24 6.76
CA GLY A 27 -14.91 3.24 7.82
C GLY A 27 -15.39 2.51 9.07
N GLU A 28 -16.62 2.76 9.54
CA GLU A 28 -17.23 2.01 10.64
C GLU A 28 -17.34 0.51 10.32
N SER A 29 -17.70 0.18 9.08
CA SER A 29 -17.81 -1.21 8.63
C SER A 29 -16.45 -1.93 8.66
N LEU A 30 -15.37 -1.25 8.26
CA LEU A 30 -14.01 -1.78 8.36
C LEU A 30 -13.55 -1.96 9.81
N LEU A 31 -13.88 -1.03 10.71
CA LEU A 31 -13.58 -1.22 12.14
C LEU A 31 -14.32 -2.42 12.72
N ALA A 32 -15.60 -2.62 12.36
CA ALA A 32 -16.37 -3.78 12.79
C ALA A 32 -15.76 -5.10 12.27
N LEU A 33 -15.38 -5.14 10.99
CA LEU A 33 -14.68 -6.29 10.41
C LEU A 33 -13.36 -6.59 11.13
N LEU A 34 -12.56 -5.56 11.41
CA LEU A 34 -11.32 -5.72 12.17
C LEU A 34 -11.59 -6.27 13.58
N ALA A 35 -12.60 -5.75 14.27
CA ALA A 35 -12.96 -6.20 15.61
C ALA A 35 -13.41 -7.68 15.63
N ASP A 36 -14.18 -8.09 14.63
CA ASP A 36 -14.73 -9.45 14.55
C ASP A 36 -13.70 -10.49 14.10
N ALA A 37 -12.84 -10.14 13.14
CA ALA A 37 -11.89 -11.09 12.54
C ALA A 37 -10.56 -11.20 13.28
N ARG A 38 -10.16 -10.17 14.05
CA ARG A 38 -8.86 -10.17 14.72
C ARG A 38 -8.76 -11.21 15.83
N GLY A 39 -7.55 -11.71 16.05
CA GLY A 39 -7.25 -12.69 17.09
C GLY A 39 -5.75 -12.75 17.42
N PRO A 40 -5.32 -13.69 18.26
CA PRO A 40 -3.91 -13.85 18.61
C PRO A 40 -3.02 -13.96 17.36
N GLY A 41 -2.16 -12.97 17.15
CA GLY A 41 -1.25 -12.90 16.00
C GLY A 41 -1.89 -12.47 14.66
N TRP A 42 -3.18 -12.17 14.63
CA TRP A 42 -3.93 -11.82 13.42
C TRP A 42 -4.65 -10.48 13.58
N THR A 43 -4.02 -9.40 13.11
CA THR A 43 -4.56 -8.03 13.13
C THR A 43 -5.00 -7.67 11.72
N TRP A 44 -6.12 -8.25 11.29
CA TRP A 44 -6.63 -8.07 9.93
C TRP A 44 -8.16 -8.07 9.89
N PHE A 45 -8.70 -7.49 8.82
CA PHE A 45 -10.13 -7.29 8.60
C PHE A 45 -10.88 -8.58 8.22
N GLU A 46 -10.15 -9.58 7.76
CA GLU A 46 -10.70 -10.82 7.21
C GLU A 46 -9.89 -12.01 7.73
N SER A 47 -10.47 -13.22 7.64
CA SER A 47 -9.77 -14.45 8.07
C SER A 47 -8.68 -14.92 7.10
N VAL A 48 -8.55 -14.26 5.94
CA VAL A 48 -7.62 -14.59 4.85
C VAL A 48 -6.88 -13.33 4.38
N LEU A 49 -5.79 -13.53 3.65
CA LEU A 49 -5.19 -12.48 2.82
C LEU A 49 -5.54 -12.74 1.36
N ALA A 50 -5.72 -11.66 0.61
CA ALA A 50 -6.08 -11.68 -0.80
C ALA A 50 -5.08 -10.83 -1.59
N TYR A 51 -5.55 -10.08 -2.57
CA TYR A 51 -4.79 -9.10 -3.35
C TYR A 51 -5.18 -7.68 -2.95
N ASP A 52 -4.32 -6.72 -3.25
CA ASP A 52 -4.55 -5.30 -2.99
C ASP A 52 -4.78 -5.01 -1.50
N ASN A 53 -4.17 -5.81 -0.62
CA ASN A 53 -4.48 -5.84 0.81
C ASN A 53 -4.31 -4.46 1.44
N CYS A 54 -3.24 -3.75 1.05
CA CYS A 54 -2.90 -2.42 1.57
C CYS A 54 -3.94 -1.34 1.23
N ARG A 55 -4.92 -1.58 0.33
CA ARG A 55 -6.04 -0.64 0.10
C ARG A 55 -6.96 -0.47 1.29
N VAL A 56 -7.08 -1.50 2.12
CA VAL A 56 -7.96 -1.46 3.30
C VAL A 56 -7.41 -0.50 4.36
N PRO A 57 -6.15 -0.63 4.83
CA PRO A 57 -5.56 0.37 5.70
C PRO A 57 -5.45 1.75 5.03
N GLU A 58 -5.11 1.84 3.74
CA GLU A 58 -5.09 3.13 3.02
C GLU A 58 -6.45 3.84 3.10
N ALA A 59 -7.55 3.11 2.90
CA ALA A 59 -8.89 3.66 2.95
C ALA A 59 -9.22 4.23 4.34
N LEU A 60 -8.84 3.53 5.42
CA LEU A 60 -9.01 4.02 6.78
C LEU A 60 -8.16 5.25 7.07
N LEU A 61 -6.89 5.26 6.66
CA LEU A 61 -5.99 6.41 6.84
C LEU A 61 -6.54 7.66 6.16
N ARG A 62 -6.94 7.54 4.89
CA ARG A 62 -7.53 8.68 4.15
C ARG A 62 -8.86 9.13 4.74
N ALA A 63 -9.73 8.18 5.14
CA ALA A 63 -10.99 8.52 5.80
C ALA A 63 -10.75 9.21 7.14
N GLY A 64 -9.78 8.75 7.92
CA GLY A 64 -9.38 9.30 9.20
C GLY A 64 -8.89 10.74 9.09
N ILE A 65 -7.95 11.01 8.18
CA ILE A 65 -7.48 12.37 7.88
C ILE A 65 -8.65 13.26 7.47
N ALA A 66 -9.45 12.79 6.52
CA ALA A 66 -10.56 13.57 6.01
C ALA A 66 -11.55 13.91 7.14
N LEU A 67 -12.01 12.91 7.89
CA LEU A 67 -13.08 13.06 8.89
C LEU A 67 -12.60 13.60 10.24
N GLY A 68 -11.28 13.70 10.49
CA GLY A 68 -10.73 13.98 11.81
C GLY A 68 -11.01 12.84 12.79
N ARG A 69 -10.86 11.59 12.34
CA ARG A 69 -11.16 10.37 13.09
C ARG A 69 -9.87 9.65 13.47
N ASP A 70 -9.36 9.92 14.66
CA ASP A 70 -8.10 9.35 15.17
C ASP A 70 -8.16 7.83 15.32
N ASP A 71 -9.33 7.26 15.61
CA ASP A 71 -9.55 5.83 15.67
C ASP A 71 -9.43 5.15 14.29
N PHE A 72 -9.86 5.80 13.22
CA PHE A 72 -9.63 5.31 11.85
C PHE A 72 -8.15 5.36 11.49
N ILE A 73 -7.45 6.45 11.85
CA ILE A 73 -6.01 6.57 11.64
C ILE A 73 -5.28 5.46 12.41
N ALA A 74 -5.59 5.27 13.69
CA ALA A 74 -4.97 4.26 14.53
C ALA A 74 -5.14 2.84 13.97
N ALA A 75 -6.37 2.47 13.58
CA ALA A 75 -6.63 1.16 12.97
C ALA A 75 -5.92 1.00 11.61
N GLY A 76 -5.89 2.05 10.80
CA GLY A 76 -5.17 2.06 9.52
C GLY A 76 -3.67 1.85 9.69
N LEU A 77 -3.02 2.54 10.63
CA LEU A 77 -1.60 2.38 10.93
C LEU A 77 -1.29 0.98 11.48
N GLU A 78 -2.09 0.51 12.45
CA GLU A 78 -1.91 -0.80 13.09
C GLU A 78 -1.99 -1.94 12.07
N THR A 79 -2.98 -1.89 11.19
CA THR A 79 -3.18 -2.94 10.17
C THR A 79 -2.19 -2.82 9.02
N LEU A 80 -1.75 -1.61 8.67
CA LEU A 80 -0.67 -1.41 7.69
C LEU A 80 0.66 -1.98 8.19
N ASP A 81 1.05 -1.69 9.43
CA ASP A 81 2.26 -2.27 10.04
C ASP A 81 2.21 -3.81 10.05
N TRP A 82 1.04 -4.36 10.40
CA TRP A 82 0.86 -5.81 10.47
C TRP A 82 0.97 -6.50 9.10
N ILE A 83 0.47 -5.88 8.02
CA ILE A 83 0.56 -6.45 6.67
C ILE A 83 1.94 -6.25 6.07
N ILE A 84 2.59 -5.09 6.27
CA ILE A 84 3.98 -4.86 5.82
C ILE A 84 4.90 -5.93 6.40
N ALA A 85 4.79 -6.24 7.70
CA ALA A 85 5.59 -7.29 8.32
C ALA A 85 5.41 -8.68 7.68
N ARG A 86 4.26 -8.95 7.04
CA ARG A 86 4.00 -10.19 6.28
C ARG A 86 4.44 -10.11 4.83
N GLN A 87 4.57 -8.88 4.33
CA GLN A 87 5.07 -8.56 3.01
C GLN A 87 6.58 -8.26 3.02
N THR A 88 7.29 -8.57 4.11
CA THR A 88 8.75 -8.51 4.17
C THR A 88 9.32 -9.93 4.10
N ALA A 89 10.18 -10.18 3.12
CA ALA A 89 10.92 -11.43 3.01
C ALA A 89 11.96 -11.55 4.15
N PRO A 90 12.44 -12.77 4.50
CA PRO A 90 13.57 -12.94 5.40
C PRO A 90 14.85 -12.22 4.96
N SER A 91 15.00 -11.93 3.66
CA SER A 91 16.07 -11.11 3.09
C SER A 91 15.91 -9.61 3.34
N GLY A 92 14.75 -9.17 3.81
CA GLY A 92 14.40 -7.76 4.03
C GLY A 92 13.77 -7.05 2.82
N CYS A 93 13.66 -7.68 1.66
CA CYS A 93 12.96 -7.08 0.51
C CYS A 93 11.44 -7.20 0.63
N PHE A 94 10.72 -6.35 -0.10
CA PHE A 94 9.29 -6.47 -0.26
C PHE A 94 8.93 -7.78 -0.99
N ARG A 95 7.91 -8.45 -0.48
CA ARG A 95 7.31 -9.67 -1.00
C ARG A 95 5.80 -9.50 -0.96
N ALA A 96 5.19 -9.26 -2.10
CA ALA A 96 3.73 -9.19 -2.18
C ALA A 96 3.09 -10.50 -1.68
N VAL A 97 1.88 -10.42 -1.16
CA VAL A 97 1.06 -11.61 -0.93
C VAL A 97 0.74 -12.21 -2.30
N GLY A 98 1.28 -13.38 -2.57
CA GLY A 98 1.03 -14.05 -3.85
C GLY A 98 -0.30 -14.78 -3.90
N SER A 99 -0.89 -14.94 -5.08
CA SER A 99 -2.23 -15.54 -5.28
C SER A 99 -2.36 -16.97 -4.79
N ASP A 100 -1.25 -17.70 -4.71
CA ASP A 100 -1.21 -19.04 -4.10
C ASP A 100 -1.65 -19.01 -2.61
N SER A 101 -1.71 -17.83 -1.99
CA SER A 101 -2.15 -17.61 -0.61
C SER A 101 -3.67 -17.52 -0.46
N PHE A 102 -4.41 -17.27 -1.55
CA PHE A 102 -5.82 -16.86 -1.45
C PHE A 102 -6.70 -17.97 -0.87
N GLY A 103 -7.62 -17.58 0.01
CA GLY A 103 -8.54 -18.50 0.67
C GLY A 103 -7.92 -19.32 1.81
N ARG A 104 -6.63 -19.15 2.12
CA ARG A 104 -5.99 -19.86 3.23
C ARG A 104 -6.23 -19.13 4.55
N VAL A 105 -7.03 -19.73 5.41
CA VAL A 105 -7.49 -19.13 6.67
C VAL A 105 -6.37 -19.08 7.71
N HIS A 106 -6.09 -17.87 8.23
CA HIS A 106 -5.17 -17.61 9.34
C HIS A 106 -3.77 -18.22 9.21
N VAL A 107 -3.21 -18.23 8.00
CA VAL A 107 -1.84 -18.70 7.75
C VAL A 107 -0.97 -17.62 7.12
N PRO A 108 0.36 -17.70 7.28
CA PRO A 108 1.28 -16.83 6.55
C PRO A 108 1.13 -16.97 5.02
N PRO A 109 1.35 -15.89 4.26
CA PRO A 109 1.26 -15.92 2.80
C PRO A 109 2.35 -16.81 2.20
N LEU A 110 2.01 -17.44 1.08
CA LEU A 110 2.98 -18.12 0.22
C LEU A 110 3.78 -17.11 -0.60
N PRO A 111 5.02 -17.45 -1.01
CA PRO A 111 5.96 -16.46 -1.53
C PRO A 111 5.78 -16.10 -3.01
N PHE A 112 4.94 -16.78 -3.78
CA PHE A 112 4.92 -16.60 -5.24
C PHE A 112 3.52 -16.41 -5.81
N ASP A 113 3.53 -16.03 -7.09
CA ASP A 113 2.41 -15.42 -7.81
C ASP A 113 2.13 -14.01 -7.26
N GLN A 114 3.23 -13.28 -7.00
CA GLN A 114 3.24 -11.90 -6.53
C GLN A 114 2.83 -10.95 -7.66
N GLN A 115 1.95 -9.98 -7.37
CA GLN A 115 1.38 -9.11 -8.40
C GLN A 115 1.78 -7.63 -8.23
N PRO A 116 1.97 -6.88 -9.34
CA PRO A 116 2.30 -5.45 -9.34
C PRO A 116 1.37 -4.55 -8.53
N LEU A 117 0.06 -4.84 -8.55
CA LEU A 117 -0.95 -4.05 -7.84
C LEU A 117 -0.70 -4.01 -6.33
N GLU A 118 -0.15 -5.08 -5.74
CA GLU A 118 0.10 -5.14 -4.30
C GLU A 118 1.25 -4.20 -3.90
N ALA A 119 2.30 -4.12 -4.74
CA ALA A 119 3.38 -3.16 -4.57
C ALA A 119 2.86 -1.72 -4.70
N GLN A 120 2.00 -1.44 -5.70
CA GLN A 120 1.35 -0.14 -5.84
C GLN A 120 0.51 0.22 -4.60
N ALA A 121 -0.33 -0.70 -4.13
CA ALA A 121 -1.18 -0.51 -2.97
C ALA A 121 -0.36 -0.15 -1.73
N THR A 122 0.76 -0.85 -1.54
CA THR A 122 1.67 -0.61 -0.41
C THR A 122 2.32 0.77 -0.50
N VAL A 123 2.82 1.17 -1.67
CA VAL A 123 3.35 2.53 -1.90
C VAL A 123 2.32 3.60 -1.53
N GLU A 124 1.08 3.46 -2.01
CA GLU A 124 0.03 4.45 -1.78
C GLU A 124 -0.50 4.45 -0.33
N ALA A 125 -0.56 3.29 0.33
CA ALA A 125 -0.88 3.16 1.75
C ALA A 125 0.18 3.81 2.64
N CYS A 126 1.46 3.56 2.36
CA CYS A 126 2.57 4.21 3.04
C CYS A 126 2.56 5.73 2.85
N ALA A 127 2.23 6.22 1.65
CA ALA A 127 2.05 7.65 1.41
C ALA A 127 0.92 8.24 2.28
N ALA A 128 -0.20 7.54 2.42
CA ALA A 128 -1.29 7.96 3.30
C ALA A 128 -0.89 7.94 4.78
N ALA A 129 -0.10 6.94 5.21
CA ALA A 129 0.40 6.84 6.57
C ALA A 129 1.39 7.96 6.92
N HIS A 130 2.30 8.28 5.99
CA HIS A 130 3.16 9.45 6.10
C HIS A 130 2.33 10.75 6.20
N ALA A 131 1.30 10.92 5.39
CA ALA A 131 0.43 12.10 5.45
C ALA A 131 -0.31 12.21 6.80
N ALA A 132 -0.68 11.09 7.42
CA ALA A 132 -1.35 11.07 8.72
C ALA A 132 -0.40 11.36 9.90
N THR A 133 0.89 11.00 9.79
CA THR A 133 1.81 10.95 10.94
C THR A 133 3.04 11.84 10.84
N GLY A 134 3.49 12.14 9.62
CA GLY A 134 4.79 12.76 9.35
C GLY A 134 6.00 11.86 9.62
N ASP A 135 5.79 10.57 9.93
CA ASP A 135 6.88 9.64 10.24
C ASP A 135 7.61 9.23 8.95
N PRO A 136 8.92 9.54 8.81
CA PRO A 136 9.68 9.27 7.60
C PRO A 136 9.85 7.78 7.31
N ARG A 137 9.65 6.87 8.28
CA ARG A 137 9.75 5.42 8.02
C ARG A 137 8.80 4.96 6.92
N TRP A 138 7.65 5.62 6.80
CA TRP A 138 6.67 5.29 5.76
C TRP A 138 7.19 5.61 4.36
N LEU A 139 8.11 6.56 4.23
CA LEU A 139 8.79 6.83 2.96
C LEU A 139 9.73 5.67 2.62
N ASP A 140 10.50 5.18 3.60
CA ASP A 140 11.40 4.04 3.42
C ASP A 140 10.64 2.75 3.06
N GLU A 141 9.46 2.52 3.68
CA GLU A 141 8.59 1.39 3.33
C GLU A 141 8.00 1.52 1.92
N ALA A 142 7.59 2.74 1.52
CA ALA A 142 7.13 2.99 0.16
C ALA A 142 8.24 2.72 -0.87
N GLU A 143 9.46 3.18 -0.61
CA GLU A 143 10.62 2.90 -1.47
C GLU A 143 10.94 1.41 -1.55
N THR A 144 10.84 0.69 -0.42
CA THR A 144 11.06 -0.75 -0.34
C THR A 144 10.05 -1.50 -1.21
N ALA A 145 8.76 -1.16 -1.12
CA ALA A 145 7.71 -1.73 -1.97
C ALA A 145 7.92 -1.36 -3.45
N TYR A 146 8.30 -0.12 -3.76
CA TYR A 146 8.58 0.30 -5.14
C TYR A 146 9.80 -0.42 -5.74
N GLY A 147 10.81 -0.73 -4.91
CA GLY A 147 11.99 -1.49 -5.32
C GLY A 147 11.66 -2.87 -5.91
N TRP A 148 10.52 -3.46 -5.54
CA TRP A 148 10.04 -4.73 -6.09
C TRP A 148 9.94 -4.72 -7.62
N PHE A 149 9.41 -3.64 -8.19
CA PHE A 149 9.30 -3.46 -9.64
C PHE A 149 10.67 -3.48 -10.34
N LEU A 150 11.70 -3.02 -9.64
CA LEU A 150 13.05 -2.83 -10.16
C LEU A 150 13.98 -4.03 -9.88
N GLY A 151 13.46 -5.08 -9.25
CA GLY A 151 14.21 -6.31 -8.97
C GLY A 151 14.62 -6.51 -7.51
N ALA A 152 14.27 -5.62 -6.60
CA ALA A 152 14.43 -5.86 -5.16
C ALA A 152 13.30 -6.77 -4.65
N ASN A 153 13.28 -8.02 -5.11
CA ASN A 153 12.26 -9.03 -4.84
C ASN A 153 12.91 -10.42 -4.67
N ASP A 154 12.10 -11.45 -4.43
CA ASP A 154 12.55 -12.81 -4.14
C ASP A 154 13.50 -13.43 -5.16
N LEU A 155 13.42 -13.03 -6.44
CA LEU A 155 14.25 -13.60 -7.51
C LEU A 155 15.33 -12.65 -8.01
N GLY A 156 15.38 -11.41 -7.51
CA GLY A 156 16.40 -10.44 -7.95
C GLY A 156 16.21 -9.97 -9.40
N VAL A 157 15.00 -10.08 -9.95
CA VAL A 157 14.72 -9.79 -11.38
C VAL A 157 13.71 -8.65 -11.53
N PRO A 158 13.94 -7.68 -12.42
CA PRO A 158 13.01 -6.58 -12.62
C PRO A 158 11.68 -7.07 -13.24
N LEU A 159 10.57 -6.51 -12.77
CA LEU A 159 9.25 -6.71 -13.36
C LEU A 159 8.86 -5.55 -14.28
N ALA A 160 9.42 -4.36 -14.07
CA ALA A 160 9.16 -3.20 -14.91
C ALA A 160 10.43 -2.63 -15.53
N THR A 161 10.31 -2.06 -16.73
CA THR A 161 11.42 -1.36 -17.38
C THR A 161 11.15 0.14 -17.45
N ARG A 162 12.18 0.94 -17.16
CA ARG A 162 12.11 2.40 -17.31
C ARG A 162 12.16 2.85 -18.77
N GLN A 163 12.56 1.98 -19.70
CA GLN A 163 12.78 2.34 -21.11
C GLN A 163 11.47 2.43 -21.88
N ASP A 164 10.58 1.46 -21.70
CA ASP A 164 9.29 1.39 -22.39
C ASP A 164 8.09 1.62 -21.46
N GLY A 165 8.32 1.68 -20.14
CA GLY A 165 7.27 1.84 -19.14
C GLY A 165 6.41 0.57 -18.94
N GLY A 166 6.81 -0.56 -19.54
CA GLY A 166 6.15 -1.85 -19.40
C GLY A 166 6.32 -2.45 -18.02
N CYS A 167 5.38 -3.30 -17.63
CA CYS A 167 5.42 -4.07 -16.39
C CYS A 167 4.85 -5.47 -16.63
N TYR A 168 5.56 -6.48 -16.17
CA TYR A 168 5.16 -7.87 -16.19
C TYR A 168 4.09 -8.15 -15.13
N ASP A 169 3.17 -9.07 -15.44
CA ASP A 169 1.96 -9.32 -14.64
C ASP A 169 2.21 -9.95 -13.27
N GLY A 170 3.40 -10.49 -13.03
CA GLY A 170 3.76 -11.01 -11.71
C GLY A 170 5.06 -11.77 -11.64
N LEU A 171 5.42 -12.15 -10.42
CA LEU A 171 6.61 -12.96 -10.11
C LEU A 171 6.19 -14.38 -9.70
N THR A 172 6.47 -15.34 -10.58
CA THR A 172 6.23 -16.77 -10.37
C THR A 172 7.48 -17.46 -9.81
N PRO A 173 7.40 -18.72 -9.34
CA PRO A 173 8.58 -19.45 -8.88
C PRO A 173 9.67 -19.61 -9.96
N SER A 174 9.26 -19.59 -11.24
CA SER A 174 10.15 -19.72 -12.41
C SER A 174 10.65 -18.40 -12.98
N GLY A 175 10.23 -17.26 -12.44
CA GLY A 175 10.55 -15.93 -12.96
C GLY A 175 9.33 -15.08 -13.30
N PRO A 176 9.51 -13.95 -14.00
CA PRO A 176 8.42 -13.06 -14.38
C PRO A 176 7.39 -13.75 -15.27
N ASN A 177 6.11 -13.51 -15.01
CA ASN A 177 5.05 -13.73 -15.97
C ASN A 177 5.17 -12.66 -17.07
N LEU A 178 5.61 -13.05 -18.27
CA LEU A 178 5.97 -12.13 -19.35
C LEU A 178 4.80 -11.37 -19.98
N ASN A 179 3.56 -11.66 -19.58
CA ASN A 179 2.41 -10.87 -19.97
C ASN A 179 2.52 -9.44 -19.40
N GLN A 180 1.99 -8.46 -20.14
CA GLN A 180 1.96 -7.04 -19.75
C GLN A 180 0.55 -6.49 -19.91
N GLY A 181 -0.32 -6.85 -18.97
CA GLY A 181 -1.69 -6.35 -18.90
C GLY A 181 -1.76 -4.86 -18.58
N ALA A 182 -2.92 -4.25 -18.82
CA ALA A 182 -3.14 -2.85 -18.47
C ALA A 182 -2.99 -2.57 -16.97
N GLU A 183 -3.39 -3.54 -16.12
CA GLU A 183 -3.33 -3.40 -14.66
C GLU A 183 -1.88 -3.31 -14.17
N SER A 184 -0.99 -4.18 -14.62
CA SER A 184 0.43 -4.19 -14.23
C SER A 184 1.14 -2.91 -14.68
N ILE A 185 0.88 -2.48 -15.92
CA ILE A 185 1.40 -1.21 -16.45
C ILE A 185 0.90 -0.04 -15.59
N LEU A 186 -0.40 0.06 -15.32
CA LEU A 186 -0.96 1.14 -14.50
C LEU A 186 -0.43 1.10 -13.07
N ALA A 187 -0.29 -0.08 -12.47
CA ALA A 187 0.27 -0.24 -11.13
C ALA A 187 1.68 0.36 -11.05
N PHE A 188 2.54 0.05 -12.02
CA PHE A 188 3.88 0.61 -12.07
C PHE A 188 3.88 2.14 -12.27
N GLN A 189 3.06 2.65 -13.20
CA GLN A 189 3.00 4.09 -13.48
C GLN A 189 2.44 4.89 -12.30
N LEU A 190 1.40 4.37 -11.63
CA LEU A 190 0.81 5.01 -10.45
C LEU A 190 1.75 4.97 -9.24
N ALA A 191 2.45 3.84 -9.02
CA ALA A 191 3.48 3.75 -7.99
C ALA A 191 4.64 4.73 -8.27
N THR A 192 5.08 4.86 -9.52
CA THR A 192 6.10 5.83 -9.94
C THR A 192 5.66 7.27 -9.65
N ALA A 193 4.40 7.61 -9.97
CA ALA A 193 3.85 8.93 -9.68
C ALA A 193 3.73 9.19 -8.18
N ALA A 194 3.38 8.18 -7.37
CA ALA A 194 3.31 8.29 -5.92
C ALA A 194 4.70 8.53 -5.31
N ILE A 195 5.70 7.72 -5.65
CA ILE A 195 7.09 7.89 -5.20
C ILE A 195 7.64 9.25 -5.62
N SER A 196 7.41 9.68 -6.86
CA SER A 196 7.86 10.99 -7.33
C SER A 196 7.31 12.14 -6.48
N LYS A 197 6.06 12.05 -6.00
CA LYS A 197 5.48 13.04 -5.09
C LYS A 197 6.12 12.97 -3.69
N LEU A 198 6.40 11.78 -3.18
CA LEU A 198 7.05 11.59 -1.87
C LEU A 198 8.47 12.19 -1.84
N GLU A 199 9.25 12.01 -2.90
CA GLU A 199 10.60 12.58 -3.03
C GLU A 199 10.62 14.11 -3.03
N MET A 200 9.58 14.74 -3.60
CA MET A 200 9.42 16.20 -3.52
C MET A 200 9.21 16.68 -2.08
N PHE A 201 8.56 15.90 -1.22
CA PHE A 201 8.42 16.21 0.21
C PHE A 201 9.75 16.08 0.96
N ARG A 202 10.56 15.05 0.66
CA ARG A 202 11.90 14.89 1.26
C ARG A 202 12.80 16.08 0.94
N THR A 203 12.77 16.53 -0.31
CA THR A 203 13.62 17.63 -0.79
C THR A 203 13.15 18.99 -0.27
N SER A 204 11.84 19.20 -0.09
CA SER A 204 11.29 20.47 0.42
C SER A 204 11.40 20.61 1.95
N ALA A 205 11.53 19.51 2.70
CA ALA A 205 11.76 19.52 4.14
C ALA A 205 13.19 19.96 4.56
N PHE A 206 14.12 20.10 3.61
CA PHE A 206 15.48 20.64 3.84
C PHE A 206 15.81 21.83 2.93
N PRO A 207 15.35 23.06 3.21
CA PRO A 207 15.72 24.21 2.38
C PRO A 207 17.11 24.77 2.64
N TRP A 208 17.66 24.71 3.86
CA TRP A 208 18.95 25.37 4.20
C TRP A 208 19.71 24.67 5.33
N GLY A 209 20.73 23.89 4.97
CA GLY A 209 21.86 23.52 5.85
C GLY A 209 23.14 24.12 5.29
N VAL A 210 23.49 25.31 5.75
CA VAL A 210 24.74 25.99 5.37
C VAL A 210 25.91 25.23 5.97
N ALA A 211 26.75 24.64 5.14
CA ALA A 211 28.13 24.37 5.53
C ALA A 211 28.88 25.72 5.47
N ALA A 212 29.02 26.35 6.63
CA ALA A 212 30.07 27.33 6.86
C ALA A 212 31.16 26.60 7.67
N GLU A 213 32.21 26.16 6.99
CA GLU A 213 33.64 26.27 7.35
C GLU A 213 34.51 25.64 6.26
#